data_AF-A0A3B0P155-F1
#
_entry.id   AF-A0A3B0P155-F1
#
_cell.length_a   1.000
_cell.length_b   1.000
_cell.length_c   1.000
_cell.angle_alpha   90.00
_cell.angle_beta   90.00
_cell.angle_gamma   90.00
#
_symmetry.space_group_name_H-M   'P 1'
#
loop_
_entity.id
_entity.type
_entity.pdbx_description
1 polymer ?
#
loop_
_entity_poly.entity_id
_entity_poly.type
_entity_poly.pdbx_seq_one_letter_code
_entity_poly.pdbx_strand_id
1 'polypeptide(L)'
;MGKKTKYLDPFIFKDEIISPTAKQTFEQSIKVLNRIIKLYSNEYKIEKIVVEIPKTKNDPKTKQNLIKSNQEKGIKQIYEKLELDKDGIKLEEFKEIARKSNALIEKLKLFIQQDGHDLYSPEKIKLPDLLNNISKYEIDHIIPYSMSYDNSILNKVLTLKANNASKGNKTAYEFISQYKPNELKTYLEKCEKLFVKQAFKKSKNKSAFELSKEDATKKYKLLTLEDFNNYDQIEFINRNLNDTRYATKLFVDLLRDHFSDKTLIIGINGHVTNYFRSQFSGKNW
;
A
#
# COMPACT_ATOMS: atom_id res chain seq x y z
N MET A 1 23.18 2.29 28.49
CA MET A 1 23.49 3.00 27.23
C MET A 1 24.96 2.78 26.91
N GLY A 2 25.27 1.94 25.92
CA GLY A 2 26.66 1.64 25.52
C GLY A 2 27.31 2.81 24.79
N LYS A 3 28.64 2.96 24.91
CA LYS A 3 29.42 3.96 24.18
C LYS A 3 29.19 3.81 22.66
N LYS A 4 28.65 4.84 22.01
CA LYS A 4 28.53 4.89 20.53
C LYS A 4 29.94 4.84 19.92
N THR A 5 30.18 3.83 19.09
CA THR A 5 31.45 3.58 18.40
C THR A 5 31.67 4.59 17.26
N LYS A 6 32.93 4.82 16.85
CA LYS A 6 33.27 5.70 15.71
C LYS A 6 32.78 5.16 14.36
N TYR A 7 32.54 3.85 14.28
CA TYR A 7 32.11 3.14 13.07
C TYR A 7 30.76 2.47 13.32
N LEU A 8 29.94 2.40 12.27
CA LEU A 8 28.67 1.66 12.27
C LEU A 8 28.93 0.17 12.01
N ASP A 9 28.14 -0.70 12.63
CA ASP A 9 28.09 -2.12 12.26
C ASP A 9 27.40 -2.28 10.89
N PRO A 10 28.08 -2.82 9.85
CA PRO A 10 27.45 -3.09 8.56
C PRO A 10 26.24 -4.03 8.62
N PHE A 11 26.17 -4.90 9.63
CA PHE A 11 25.12 -5.89 9.81
C PHE A 11 24.00 -5.43 10.75
N ILE A 12 23.94 -4.15 11.11
CA ILE A 12 22.94 -3.59 12.04
C ILE A 12 21.48 -3.82 11.62
N PHE A 13 21.22 -4.03 10.33
CA PHE A 13 19.89 -4.33 9.79
C PHE A 13 19.61 -5.84 9.64
N LYS A 14 20.45 -6.73 10.19
CA LYS A 14 20.30 -8.18 10.02
C LYS A 14 18.93 -8.67 10.49
N ASP A 15 18.49 -8.18 11.66
CA ASP A 15 17.23 -8.60 12.30
C ASP A 15 16.05 -7.68 11.94
N GLU A 16 16.30 -6.61 11.20
CA GLU A 16 15.28 -5.64 10.78
C GLU A 16 14.40 -6.20 9.65
N ILE A 17 13.10 -5.87 9.67
CA ILE A 17 12.11 -6.36 8.71
C ILE A 17 12.14 -5.47 7.44
N ILE A 18 13.20 -5.61 6.64
CA ILE A 18 13.41 -4.95 5.34
C ILE A 18 13.89 -5.97 4.29
N SER A 19 13.76 -5.66 2.99
CA SER A 19 14.06 -6.63 1.93
C SER A 19 15.56 -7.02 1.89
N PRO A 20 15.92 -8.27 1.51
CA PRO A 20 17.32 -8.72 1.41
C PRO A 20 18.20 -7.81 0.54
N THR A 21 17.67 -7.33 -0.58
CA THR A 21 18.37 -6.38 -1.46
C THR A 21 18.60 -5.03 -0.78
N ALA A 22 17.64 -4.54 0.01
CA ALA A 22 17.83 -3.32 0.80
C ALA A 22 18.87 -3.53 1.91
N LYS A 23 18.85 -4.68 2.61
CA LYS A 23 19.88 -5.05 3.61
C LYS A 23 21.27 -5.02 2.98
N GLN A 24 21.45 -5.69 1.85
CA GLN A 24 22.73 -5.72 1.14
C GLN A 24 23.16 -4.31 0.71
N THR A 25 22.23 -3.49 0.20
CA THR A 25 22.52 -2.10 -0.20
C THR A 25 22.97 -1.24 0.98
N PHE A 26 22.31 -1.36 2.14
CA PHE A 26 22.66 -0.62 3.35
C PHE A 26 23.98 -1.10 3.96
N GLU A 27 24.23 -2.42 3.95
CA GLU A 27 25.50 -2.98 4.38
C GLU A 27 26.67 -2.39 3.56
N GLN A 28 26.54 -2.37 2.23
CA GLN A 28 27.58 -1.78 1.37
C GLN A 28 27.71 -0.27 1.59
N SER A 29 26.59 0.44 1.75
CA SER A 29 26.59 1.88 2.03
C SER A 29 27.28 2.22 3.36
N ILE A 30 27.06 1.42 4.41
CA ILE A 30 27.75 1.53 5.70
C ILE A 30 29.24 1.23 5.53
N LYS A 31 29.62 0.18 4.79
CA LYS A 31 31.04 -0.14 4.51
C LYS A 31 31.75 1.03 3.82
N VAL A 32 31.11 1.63 2.82
CA VAL A 32 31.64 2.81 2.12
C VAL A 32 31.77 3.99 3.08
N LEU A 33 30.72 4.31 3.85
CA LEU A 33 30.75 5.41 4.82
C LEU A 33 31.84 5.22 5.89
N ASN A 34 31.95 4.01 6.46
CA ASN A 34 33.00 3.67 7.40
C ASN A 34 34.39 3.83 6.78
N ARG A 35 34.56 3.47 5.50
CA ARG A 35 35.83 3.65 4.79
C ARG A 35 36.17 5.13 4.60
N ILE A 36 35.20 5.97 4.23
CA ILE A 36 35.35 7.43 4.13
C ILE A 36 35.78 7.99 5.50
N ILE A 37 35.07 7.64 6.57
CA ILE A 37 35.41 8.08 7.93
C ILE A 37 36.83 7.64 8.29
N LYS A 38 37.20 6.39 8.02
CA LYS A 38 38.54 5.86 8.33
C LYS A 38 39.65 6.62 7.61
N LEU A 39 39.42 7.04 6.36
CA LEU A 39 40.43 7.73 5.57
C LEU A 39 40.55 9.22 5.92
N TYR A 40 39.43 9.90 6.18
CA TYR A 40 39.42 11.36 6.21
C TYR A 40 39.10 11.98 7.57
N SER A 41 38.57 11.24 8.55
CA SER A 41 38.09 11.84 9.81
C SER A 41 39.16 12.39 10.75
N ASN A 42 40.45 12.16 10.47
CA ASN A 42 41.55 12.75 11.23
C ASN A 42 41.83 14.20 10.79
N GLU A 43 41.52 14.53 9.54
CA GLU A 43 41.82 15.84 8.92
C GLU A 43 40.54 16.63 8.63
N TYR A 44 39.46 15.94 8.29
CA TYR A 44 38.21 16.54 7.85
C TYR A 44 37.03 16.08 8.71
N LYS A 45 36.18 17.04 9.08
CA LYS A 45 34.90 16.76 9.74
C LYS A 45 33.81 16.63 8.68
N ILE A 46 33.04 15.54 8.73
CA ILE A 46 31.84 15.39 7.91
C ILE A 46 30.73 16.25 8.52
N GLU A 47 30.46 17.40 7.92
CA GLU A 47 29.38 18.29 8.38
C GLU A 47 28.00 17.79 8.00
N LYS A 48 27.87 17.21 6.80
CA LYS A 48 26.57 16.80 6.24
C LYS A 48 26.69 15.47 5.50
N ILE A 49 25.70 14.61 5.69
CA ILE A 49 25.49 13.40 4.88
C ILE A 49 24.13 13.54 4.21
N VAL A 50 24.10 13.46 2.88
CA VAL A 50 22.88 13.56 2.08
C VAL A 50 22.58 12.18 1.48
N VAL A 51 21.39 11.67 1.74
CA VAL A 51 20.91 10.38 1.23
C VAL A 51 19.75 10.62 0.27
N GLU A 52 19.85 10.14 -0.97
CA GLU A 52 18.76 10.20 -1.94
C GLU A 52 17.66 9.18 -1.60
N ILE A 53 16.43 9.65 -1.43
CA ILE A 53 15.24 8.86 -1.14
C ILE A 53 14.42 8.67 -2.44
N PRO A 54 14.02 7.44 -2.78
CA PRO A 54 13.15 7.18 -3.92
C PRO A 54 11.77 7.84 -3.78
N LYS A 55 11.32 8.39 -4.92
CA LYS A 55 10.15 9.28 -5.16
C LYS A 55 9.13 9.45 -4.02
N THR A 56 8.87 10.72 -3.69
CA THR A 56 7.50 11.26 -3.67
C THR A 56 7.33 12.25 -4.82
N LYS A 57 6.31 12.04 -5.66
CA LYS A 57 5.95 13.00 -6.71
C LYS A 57 5.26 14.22 -6.06
N ASN A 58 5.78 15.40 -6.39
CA ASN A 58 5.11 16.71 -6.47
C ASN A 58 5.14 17.62 -5.22
N ASP A 59 5.38 18.90 -5.51
CA ASP A 59 5.18 20.08 -4.67
C ASP A 59 3.89 19.98 -3.83
N PRO A 60 3.85 20.40 -2.55
CA PRO A 60 2.67 20.23 -1.69
C PRO A 60 1.37 20.76 -2.30
N LYS A 61 1.42 21.87 -3.06
CA LYS A 61 0.26 22.47 -3.70
C LYS A 61 -0.17 21.67 -4.94
N THR A 62 0.80 21.22 -5.74
CA THR A 62 0.54 20.29 -6.86
C THR A 62 0.03 18.92 -6.37
N LYS A 63 0.56 18.39 -5.27
CA LYS A 63 0.09 17.15 -4.62
C LYS A 63 -1.34 17.34 -4.12
N GLN A 64 -1.65 18.45 -3.46
CA GLN A 64 -2.99 18.73 -2.98
C GLN A 64 -3.97 18.89 -4.15
N ASN A 65 -3.58 19.59 -5.22
CA ASN A 65 -4.41 19.75 -6.42
C ASN A 65 -4.61 18.44 -7.19
N LEU A 66 -3.59 17.59 -7.30
CA LEU A 66 -3.70 16.27 -7.91
C LEU A 66 -4.53 15.30 -7.06
N ILE A 67 -4.38 15.33 -5.73
CA ILE A 67 -5.21 14.54 -4.82
C ILE A 67 -6.66 14.98 -4.94
N LYS A 68 -6.94 16.29 -4.89
CA LYS A 68 -8.29 16.84 -5.06
C LYS A 68 -8.86 16.48 -6.44
N SER A 69 -8.12 16.69 -7.52
CA SER A 69 -8.55 16.36 -8.87
C SER A 69 -8.80 14.85 -9.06
N ASN A 70 -7.93 13.99 -8.52
CA ASN A 70 -8.11 12.54 -8.59
C ASN A 70 -9.27 12.06 -7.71
N GLN A 71 -9.51 12.70 -6.57
CA GLN A 71 -10.67 12.43 -5.72
C GLN A 71 -11.97 12.85 -6.41
N GLU A 72 -12.03 14.04 -7.00
CA GLU A 72 -13.22 14.53 -7.72
C GLU A 72 -13.54 13.69 -8.95
N LYS A 73 -12.53 13.36 -9.76
CA LYS A 73 -12.68 12.39 -10.86
C LYS A 73 -13.15 11.04 -10.34
N GLY A 74 -12.60 10.61 -9.21
CA GLY A 74 -12.96 9.36 -8.57
C GLY A 74 -14.43 9.31 -8.15
N ILE A 75 -14.91 10.37 -7.48
CA ILE A 75 -16.30 10.53 -7.03
C ILE A 75 -17.25 10.51 -8.23
N LYS A 76 -16.95 11.29 -9.28
CA LYS A 76 -17.79 11.35 -10.48
C LYS A 76 -17.90 9.99 -11.17
N GLN A 77 -16.79 9.28 -11.33
CA GLN A 77 -16.79 7.95 -11.93
C GLN A 77 -17.57 6.91 -11.09
N ILE A 78 -17.52 7.00 -9.76
CA ILE A 78 -18.32 6.13 -8.88
C ILE A 78 -19.81 6.44 -9.04
N TYR A 79 -20.17 7.73 -9.06
CA TYR A 79 -21.54 8.19 -9.26
C TYR A 79 -22.13 7.64 -10.57
N GLU A 80 -21.40 7.79 -11.67
CA GLU A 80 -21.82 7.29 -13.00
C GLU A 80 -21.88 5.76 -13.03
N LYS A 81 -20.90 5.07 -12.45
CA LYS A 81 -20.84 3.60 -12.45
C LYS A 81 -21.96 2.96 -11.64
N LEU A 82 -22.37 3.61 -10.55
CA LEU A 82 -23.46 3.16 -9.69
C LEU A 82 -24.82 3.69 -10.13
N GLU A 83 -24.88 4.49 -11.21
CA GLU A 83 -26.12 5.06 -11.75
C GLU A 83 -26.97 5.75 -10.68
N LEU A 84 -26.32 6.49 -9.76
CA LEU A 84 -26.96 7.08 -8.59
C LEU A 84 -28.05 8.12 -8.95
N ASP A 85 -27.98 8.67 -10.17
CA ASP A 85 -29.01 9.53 -10.73
C ASP A 85 -30.35 8.80 -10.88
N LYS A 86 -30.33 7.51 -11.24
CA LYS A 86 -31.55 6.68 -11.34
C LYS A 86 -32.17 6.39 -9.98
N ASP A 87 -31.34 6.37 -8.94
CA ASP A 87 -31.76 6.23 -7.55
C ASP A 87 -32.20 7.58 -6.93
N GLY A 88 -32.25 8.66 -7.73
CA GLY A 88 -32.71 9.98 -7.31
C GLY A 88 -31.67 10.83 -6.56
N ILE A 89 -30.42 10.34 -6.43
CA ILE A 89 -29.34 11.06 -5.75
C ILE A 89 -28.66 11.99 -6.74
N LYS A 90 -28.62 13.29 -6.44
CA LYS A 90 -27.93 14.27 -7.29
C LYS A 90 -26.42 14.21 -7.10
N LEU A 91 -25.64 14.49 -8.14
CA LEU A 91 -24.17 14.47 -8.08
C LEU A 91 -23.59 15.36 -6.97
N GLU A 92 -24.15 16.56 -6.74
CA GLU A 92 -23.69 17.45 -5.67
C GLU A 92 -23.98 16.90 -4.28
N GLU A 93 -25.15 16.28 -4.09
CA GLU A 93 -25.50 15.58 -2.85
C GLU A 93 -24.53 14.43 -2.57
N PHE A 94 -24.24 13.61 -3.59
CA PHE A 94 -23.28 12.53 -3.46
C PHE A 94 -21.85 13.04 -3.16
N LYS A 95 -21.42 14.15 -3.76
CA LYS A 95 -20.13 14.78 -3.44
C LYS A 95 -20.07 15.21 -1.98
N GLU A 96 -21.15 15.73 -1.41
CA GLU A 96 -21.20 16.07 0.02
C GLU A 96 -21.10 14.83 0.91
N ILE A 97 -21.84 13.77 0.58
CA ILE A 97 -21.76 12.48 1.30
C ILE A 97 -20.34 11.91 1.23
N ALA A 98 -19.72 11.91 0.04
CA ALA A 98 -18.35 11.45 -0.17
C ALA A 98 -17.30 12.25 0.62
N ARG A 99 -17.46 13.56 0.75
CA ARG A 99 -16.54 14.42 1.50
C ARG A 99 -16.60 14.21 3.01
N LYS A 100 -17.75 13.74 3.54
CA LYS A 100 -17.93 13.46 4.97
C LYS A 100 -17.13 12.24 5.44
N SER A 101 -16.76 11.32 4.54
CA SER A 101 -16.01 10.11 4.91
C SER A 101 -15.03 9.68 3.83
N ASN A 102 -13.73 9.87 4.09
CA ASN A 102 -12.67 9.37 3.21
C ASN A 102 -12.75 7.85 2.98
N ALA A 103 -13.26 7.11 3.98
CA ALA A 103 -13.42 5.66 3.89
C ALA A 103 -14.56 5.25 2.94
N LEU A 104 -15.58 6.09 2.75
CA LEU A 104 -16.73 5.75 1.90
C LEU A 104 -16.30 5.52 0.45
N ILE A 105 -15.38 6.33 -0.08
CA ILE A 105 -14.89 6.17 -1.46
C ILE A 105 -14.15 4.85 -1.64
N GLU A 106 -13.35 4.42 -0.67
CA GLU A 106 -12.68 3.13 -0.73
C GLU A 106 -13.70 1.97 -0.62
N LYS A 107 -14.69 2.09 0.26
CA LYS A 107 -15.80 1.13 0.38
C LYS A 107 -16.58 0.99 -0.92
N LEU A 108 -16.94 2.10 -1.58
CA LEU A 108 -17.68 2.07 -2.84
C LEU A 108 -16.87 1.49 -3.99
N LYS A 109 -15.55 1.71 -4.02
CA LYS A 109 -14.66 1.04 -4.99
C LYS A 109 -14.68 -0.48 -4.79
N LEU A 110 -14.56 -0.94 -3.54
CA LEU A 110 -14.61 -2.36 -3.21
C LEU A 110 -15.99 -2.96 -3.50
N PHE A 111 -17.06 -2.21 -3.21
CA PHE A 111 -18.43 -2.58 -3.58
C PHE A 111 -18.58 -2.83 -5.08
N ILE A 112 -18.08 -1.91 -5.92
CA ILE A 112 -18.07 -2.08 -7.38
C ILE A 112 -17.24 -3.30 -7.80
N GLN A 113 -16.04 -3.47 -7.23
CA GLN A 113 -15.17 -4.61 -7.54
C GLN A 113 -15.78 -5.97 -7.16
N GLN A 114 -16.61 -5.97 -6.12
CA GLN A 114 -17.28 -7.16 -5.61
C GLN A 114 -18.67 -7.37 -6.23
N ASP A 115 -19.09 -6.52 -7.17
CA ASP A 115 -20.43 -6.56 -7.77
C ASP A 115 -21.54 -6.57 -6.68
N GLY A 116 -21.31 -5.79 -5.62
CA GLY A 116 -22.21 -5.70 -4.47
C GLY A 116 -22.29 -6.96 -3.59
N HIS A 117 -21.42 -7.95 -3.75
CA HIS A 117 -21.39 -9.12 -2.88
C HIS A 117 -20.52 -8.88 -1.64
N ASP A 118 -20.97 -9.36 -0.47
CA ASP A 118 -20.04 -9.66 0.62
C ASP A 118 -19.32 -10.97 0.28
N LEU A 119 -18.00 -10.97 0.36
CA LEU A 119 -17.22 -12.18 0.05
C LEU A 119 -17.27 -13.19 1.20
N TYR A 120 -17.49 -12.73 2.43
CA TYR A 120 -17.52 -13.58 3.63
C TYR A 120 -18.91 -14.02 4.05
N SER A 121 -19.94 -13.66 3.28
CA SER A 121 -21.34 -13.99 3.55
C SER A 121 -22.06 -14.33 2.24
N PRO A 122 -23.12 -15.15 2.26
CA PRO A 122 -24.00 -15.31 1.11
C PRO A 122 -24.76 -14.01 0.75
N GLU A 123 -24.84 -13.04 1.67
CA GLU A 123 -25.62 -11.82 1.50
C GLU A 123 -25.01 -10.85 0.47
N LYS A 124 -25.90 -10.14 -0.23
CA LYS A 124 -25.54 -8.98 -1.05
C LYS A 124 -25.56 -7.72 -0.19
N ILE A 125 -24.55 -6.89 -0.40
CA ILE A 125 -24.49 -5.52 0.10
C ILE A 125 -25.49 -4.71 -0.73
N LYS A 126 -26.41 -4.02 -0.06
CA LYS A 126 -27.35 -3.11 -0.73
C LYS A 126 -26.74 -1.71 -0.73
N LEU A 127 -26.68 -1.07 -1.89
CA LEU A 127 -26.09 0.26 -2.02
C LEU A 127 -26.76 1.31 -1.11
N PRO A 128 -28.11 1.40 -1.01
CA PRO A 128 -28.75 2.31 -0.07
C PRO A 128 -28.37 2.05 1.39
N ASP A 129 -28.21 0.78 1.77
CA ASP A 129 -27.79 0.40 3.14
C ASP A 129 -26.32 0.78 3.38
N LEU A 130 -25.44 0.61 2.38
CA LEU A 130 -24.04 1.02 2.49
C LEU A 130 -23.89 2.55 2.64
N LEU A 131 -24.72 3.34 1.94
CA LEU A 131 -24.69 4.80 2.00
C LEU A 131 -25.25 5.33 3.34
N ASN A 132 -26.31 4.73 3.87
CA ASN A 132 -26.97 5.17 5.10
C ASN A 132 -26.35 4.60 6.37
N ASN A 133 -25.82 3.37 6.31
CA ASN A 133 -25.28 2.62 7.45
C ASN A 133 -23.79 2.29 7.25
N ILE A 134 -22.97 3.30 6.93
CA ILE A 134 -21.54 3.14 6.59
C ILE A 134 -20.77 2.32 7.64
N SER A 135 -21.09 2.48 8.93
CA SER A 135 -20.42 1.82 10.07
C SER A 135 -20.72 0.32 10.19
N LYS A 136 -21.79 -0.17 9.55
CA LYS A 136 -22.13 -1.60 9.48
C LYS A 136 -21.12 -2.40 8.65
N TYR A 137 -20.46 -1.72 7.71
CA TYR A 137 -19.50 -2.31 6.79
C TYR A 137 -18.08 -1.88 7.15
N GLU A 138 -17.13 -2.80 6.98
CA GLU A 138 -15.71 -2.55 7.21
C GLU A 138 -14.87 -3.01 6.02
N ILE A 139 -13.69 -2.43 5.92
CA ILE A 139 -12.69 -2.86 4.96
C ILE A 139 -11.78 -3.83 5.70
N ASP A 140 -11.77 -5.09 5.27
CA ASP A 140 -10.89 -6.13 5.81
C ASP A 140 -9.69 -6.37 4.89
N HIS A 141 -8.58 -6.84 5.46
CA HIS A 141 -7.42 -7.32 4.73
C HIS A 141 -7.52 -8.82 4.48
N ILE A 142 -7.57 -9.24 3.22
CA ILE A 142 -7.71 -10.65 2.79
C ILE A 142 -6.67 -11.53 3.48
N ILE A 143 -5.41 -11.11 3.41
CA ILE A 143 -4.32 -11.59 4.26
C ILE A 143 -4.06 -10.51 5.33
N PRO A 144 -4.14 -10.83 6.63
CA PRO A 144 -3.97 -9.86 7.70
C PRO A 144 -2.75 -8.96 7.50
N TYR A 145 -2.90 -7.66 7.78
CA TYR A 145 -1.82 -6.69 7.59
C TYR A 145 -0.57 -7.03 8.42
N SER A 146 -0.77 -7.52 9.64
CA SER A 146 0.26 -8.04 10.54
C SER A 146 1.13 -9.15 9.91
N MET A 147 0.61 -9.86 8.91
CA MET A 147 1.28 -10.97 8.23
C MET A 147 1.87 -10.52 6.89
N SER A 148 1.08 -9.81 6.08
CA SER A 148 1.44 -9.47 4.69
C SER A 148 2.16 -8.14 4.51
N TYR A 149 1.98 -7.20 5.45
CA TYR A 149 2.31 -5.78 5.31
C TYR A 149 1.72 -5.13 4.04
N ASP A 150 0.69 -5.75 3.46
CA ASP A 150 0.04 -5.32 2.23
C ASP A 150 -1.20 -4.49 2.57
N ASN A 151 -1.08 -3.17 2.45
CA ASN A 151 -2.23 -2.26 2.55
C ASN A 151 -2.79 -1.84 1.19
N SER A 152 -2.43 -2.54 0.11
CA SER A 152 -2.96 -2.27 -1.22
C SER A 152 -4.44 -2.61 -1.32
N ILE A 153 -5.13 -1.99 -2.28
CA ILE A 153 -6.53 -2.29 -2.57
C ILE A 153 -6.77 -3.74 -3.02
N LEU A 154 -5.72 -4.42 -3.51
CA LEU A 154 -5.80 -5.82 -3.94
C LEU A 154 -5.95 -6.74 -2.75
N ASN A 155 -5.30 -6.42 -1.62
CA ASN A 155 -5.43 -7.16 -0.37
C ASN A 155 -6.64 -6.71 0.46
N LYS A 156 -7.59 -5.93 -0.09
CA LYS A 156 -8.73 -5.40 0.67
C LYS A 156 -10.07 -5.87 0.13
N VAL A 157 -11.03 -6.06 1.03
CA VAL A 157 -12.43 -6.39 0.69
C VAL A 157 -13.40 -5.60 1.56
N LEU A 158 -14.59 -5.34 1.04
CA LEU A 158 -15.71 -4.79 1.79
C LEU A 158 -16.55 -5.94 2.36
N THR A 159 -16.75 -5.95 3.67
CA THR A 159 -17.55 -6.98 4.34
C THR A 159 -18.33 -6.38 5.51
N LEU A 160 -19.27 -7.13 6.10
CA LEU A 160 -19.90 -6.74 7.35
C LEU A 160 -18.87 -6.68 8.50
N LYS A 161 -19.03 -5.71 9.39
CA LYS A 161 -18.19 -5.56 10.59
C LYS A 161 -18.12 -6.85 11.42
N ALA A 162 -19.25 -7.57 11.54
CA ALA A 162 -19.31 -8.84 12.26
C ALA A 162 -18.44 -9.94 11.62
N ASN A 163 -18.40 -9.99 10.28
CA ASN A 163 -17.55 -10.94 9.55
C ASN A 163 -16.07 -10.61 9.73
N ASN A 164 -15.70 -9.34 9.61
CA ASN A 164 -14.32 -8.87 9.85
C ASN A 164 -13.85 -9.24 11.26
N ALA A 165 -14.67 -8.94 12.29
CA ALA A 165 -14.37 -9.29 13.67
C ALA A 165 -14.22 -10.81 13.89
N SER A 166 -15.07 -11.61 13.23
CA SER A 166 -15.02 -13.09 13.32
C SER A 166 -13.81 -13.70 12.63
N LYS A 167 -13.38 -13.12 11.50
CA LYS A 167 -12.18 -13.55 10.77
C LYS A 167 -10.92 -13.35 11.61
N GLY A 168 -10.78 -12.17 12.24
CA GLY A 168 -9.61 -11.84 13.05
C GLY A 168 -8.30 -11.96 12.27
N ASN A 169 -7.25 -12.51 12.91
CA ASN A 169 -5.93 -12.64 12.31
C ASN A 169 -5.74 -13.93 11.49
N LYS A 170 -6.72 -14.25 10.63
CA LYS A 170 -6.69 -15.37 9.69
C LYS A 170 -6.79 -14.88 8.25
N THR A 171 -6.31 -15.66 7.30
CA THR A 171 -6.57 -15.39 5.87
C THR A 171 -8.05 -15.58 5.55
N ALA A 172 -8.48 -15.01 4.43
CA ALA A 172 -9.84 -15.21 3.92
C ALA A 172 -10.17 -16.71 3.74
N TYR A 173 -9.24 -17.47 3.17
CA TYR A 173 -9.43 -18.91 2.95
C TYR A 173 -9.55 -19.65 4.28
N GLU A 174 -8.61 -19.44 5.22
CA GLU A 174 -8.64 -20.06 6.55
C GLU A 174 -9.93 -19.77 7.31
N PHE A 175 -10.41 -18.52 7.25
CA PHE A 175 -11.66 -18.16 7.89
C PHE A 175 -12.85 -18.92 7.33
N ILE A 176 -12.99 -18.98 6.00
CA ILE A 176 -14.11 -19.68 5.36
C ILE A 176 -13.98 -21.18 5.56
N SER A 177 -12.80 -21.77 5.39
CA SER A 177 -12.59 -23.22 5.50
C SER A 177 -12.84 -23.73 6.93
N GLN A 178 -12.42 -22.98 7.96
CA GLN A 178 -12.57 -23.40 9.35
C GLN A 178 -13.95 -23.09 9.94
N TYR A 179 -14.52 -21.91 9.66
CA TYR A 179 -15.73 -21.44 10.32
C TYR A 179 -16.99 -21.56 9.47
N LYS A 180 -16.85 -21.72 8.15
CA LYS A 180 -17.95 -21.86 7.20
C LYS A 180 -17.66 -22.95 6.15
N PRO A 181 -17.30 -24.19 6.55
CA PRO A 181 -16.85 -25.22 5.62
C PRO A 181 -17.89 -25.56 4.54
N ASN A 182 -19.18 -25.54 4.91
CA ASN A 182 -20.28 -25.78 3.97
C ASN A 182 -20.41 -24.68 2.90
N GLU A 183 -19.87 -23.49 3.15
CA GLU A 183 -19.88 -22.36 2.22
C GLU A 183 -18.61 -22.25 1.36
N LEU A 184 -17.56 -23.05 1.64
CA LEU A 184 -16.25 -22.93 0.99
C LEU A 184 -16.35 -23.06 -0.54
N LYS A 185 -17.09 -24.07 -1.02
CA LYS A 185 -17.30 -24.26 -2.46
C LYS A 185 -17.96 -23.03 -3.09
N THR A 186 -19.02 -22.52 -2.48
CA THR A 186 -19.75 -21.34 -2.95
C THR A 186 -18.88 -20.08 -2.91
N TYR A 187 -18.03 -19.94 -1.89
CA TYR A 187 -17.06 -18.87 -1.78
C TYR A 187 -16.05 -18.89 -2.94
N LEU A 188 -15.46 -20.05 -3.23
CA LEU A 188 -14.47 -20.20 -4.31
C LEU A 188 -15.10 -19.91 -5.67
N GLU A 189 -16.30 -20.47 -5.94
CA GLU A 189 -17.05 -20.20 -7.17
C GLU A 189 -17.39 -18.71 -7.33
N LYS A 190 -17.77 -18.03 -6.23
CA LYS A 190 -18.03 -16.59 -6.21
C LYS A 190 -16.75 -15.80 -6.54
N CYS A 191 -15.63 -16.14 -5.92
CA CYS A 191 -14.34 -15.48 -6.17
C CYS A 191 -13.89 -15.67 -7.63
N GLU A 192 -13.98 -16.89 -8.16
CA GLU A 192 -13.63 -17.18 -9.55
C GLU A 192 -14.55 -16.42 -10.52
N LYS A 193 -15.86 -16.39 -10.25
CA LYS A 193 -16.81 -15.64 -11.06
C LYS A 193 -16.46 -14.15 -11.12
N LEU A 194 -16.22 -13.52 -9.97
CA LEU A 194 -15.97 -12.07 -9.87
C LEU A 194 -14.61 -11.67 -10.43
N PHE A 195 -13.55 -12.38 -10.02
CA PHE A 195 -12.17 -11.94 -10.26
C PHE A 195 -11.48 -12.64 -11.44
N VAL A 196 -12.10 -13.69 -12.00
CA VAL A 196 -11.61 -14.36 -13.22
C VAL A 196 -12.65 -14.23 -14.33
N LYS A 197 -13.84 -14.83 -14.21
CA LYS A 197 -14.78 -14.90 -15.34
C LYS A 197 -15.30 -13.51 -15.76
N GLN A 198 -15.67 -12.65 -14.81
CA GLN A 198 -16.16 -11.30 -15.11
C GLN A 198 -15.06 -10.34 -15.55
N ALA A 199 -13.89 -10.37 -14.90
CA ALA A 199 -12.76 -9.50 -15.24
C ALA A 199 -12.24 -9.69 -16.69
N PHE A 200 -12.49 -10.88 -17.25
CA PHE A 200 -12.06 -11.26 -18.60
C PHE A 200 -13.10 -10.98 -19.69
N LYS A 201 -14.35 -10.62 -19.33
CA LYS A 201 -15.34 -10.14 -20.30
C LYS A 201 -14.85 -8.81 -20.91
N LYS A 202 -14.99 -8.67 -22.23
CA LYS A 202 -14.72 -7.39 -22.93
C LYS A 202 -15.78 -6.37 -22.52
N SER A 203 -15.47 -5.52 -21.54
CA SER A 203 -16.24 -4.31 -21.29
C SER A 203 -15.73 -3.20 -22.22
N LYS A 204 -16.63 -2.60 -23.01
CA LYS A 204 -16.30 -1.42 -23.84
C LYS A 204 -16.04 -0.18 -22.99
N ASN A 205 -16.52 -0.16 -21.74
CA ASN A 205 -16.39 0.93 -20.78
C ASN A 205 -15.88 0.39 -19.44
N LYS A 206 -14.60 0.00 -19.37
CA LYS A 206 -13.98 -0.32 -18.07
C LYS A 206 -13.86 0.95 -17.25
N SER A 207 -14.54 1.02 -16.10
CA SER A 207 -14.34 2.12 -15.16
C SER A 207 -12.93 2.05 -14.57
N ALA A 208 -12.37 3.18 -14.11
CA ALA A 208 -11.04 3.22 -13.50
C ALA A 208 -10.91 2.38 -12.20
N PHE A 209 -12.02 1.86 -11.67
CA PHE A 209 -12.05 1.03 -10.46
C PHE A 209 -12.18 -0.46 -10.76
N GLU A 210 -12.52 -0.81 -12.00
CA GLU A 210 -12.48 -2.20 -12.44
C GLU A 210 -11.04 -2.67 -12.48
N LEU A 211 -10.80 -3.85 -11.92
CA LEU A 211 -9.47 -4.42 -11.89
C LEU A 211 -9.00 -4.75 -13.32
N SER A 212 -7.71 -4.53 -13.56
CA SER A 212 -7.04 -5.12 -14.71
C SER A 212 -7.12 -6.65 -14.61
N LYS A 213 -6.93 -7.38 -15.74
CA LYS A 213 -6.92 -8.85 -15.69
C LYS A 213 -5.85 -9.37 -14.73
N GLU A 214 -4.69 -8.72 -14.73
CA GLU A 214 -3.57 -9.06 -13.85
C GLU A 214 -3.92 -8.83 -12.38
N ASP A 215 -4.47 -7.66 -12.05
CA ASP A 215 -4.83 -7.31 -10.67
C ASP A 215 -5.99 -8.16 -10.14
N ALA A 216 -6.96 -8.48 -11.00
CA ALA A 216 -8.04 -9.39 -10.66
C ALA A 216 -7.51 -10.80 -10.38
N THR A 217 -6.54 -11.26 -11.17
CA THR A 217 -5.86 -12.54 -10.95
C THR A 217 -5.07 -12.54 -9.63
N LYS A 218 -4.35 -11.46 -9.32
CA LYS A 218 -3.63 -11.30 -8.03
C LYS A 218 -4.60 -11.35 -6.85
N LYS A 219 -5.69 -10.58 -6.90
CA LYS A 219 -6.72 -10.56 -5.86
C LYS A 219 -7.38 -11.93 -5.68
N TYR A 220 -7.70 -12.61 -6.78
CA TYR A 220 -8.19 -13.99 -6.74
C TYR A 220 -7.23 -14.91 -5.99
N LYS A 221 -5.93 -14.87 -6.32
CA LYS A 221 -4.91 -15.68 -5.61
C LYS A 221 -4.86 -15.40 -4.11
N LEU A 222 -5.00 -14.13 -3.69
CA LEU A 222 -5.06 -13.79 -2.26
C LEU A 222 -6.30 -14.39 -1.58
N LEU A 223 -7.45 -14.33 -2.25
CA LEU A 223 -8.73 -14.83 -1.73
C LEU A 223 -8.76 -16.35 -1.58
N THR A 224 -8.01 -17.07 -2.42
CA THR A 224 -8.00 -18.53 -2.49
C THR A 224 -6.67 -19.14 -2.03
N LEU A 225 -5.85 -18.40 -1.27
CA LEU A 225 -4.56 -18.90 -0.79
C LEU A 225 -4.80 -19.88 0.37
N GLU A 226 -4.61 -21.18 0.10
CA GLU A 226 -4.92 -22.25 1.06
C GLU A 226 -3.89 -22.32 2.19
N ASP A 227 -2.60 -22.33 1.82
CA ASP A 227 -1.49 -22.39 2.76
C ASP A 227 -0.79 -21.03 2.77
N PHE A 228 -0.94 -20.28 3.87
CA PHE A 228 -0.09 -19.12 4.14
C PHE A 228 1.02 -19.55 5.11
N ASN A 229 2.19 -19.89 4.57
CA ASN A 229 3.33 -20.33 5.37
C ASN A 229 4.34 -19.20 5.59
N ASN A 230 5.37 -19.47 6.40
CA ASN A 230 6.43 -18.49 6.69
C ASN A 230 7.21 -18.06 5.44
N TYR A 231 7.31 -18.90 4.41
CA TYR A 231 7.96 -18.55 3.14
C TYR A 231 7.10 -17.56 2.34
N ASP A 232 5.78 -17.79 2.25
CA ASP A 232 4.84 -16.86 1.63
C ASP A 232 4.85 -15.53 2.38
N GLN A 233 4.86 -15.57 3.71
CA GLN A 233 4.98 -14.37 4.54
C GLN A 233 6.22 -13.55 4.17
N ILE A 234 7.39 -14.19 4.08
CA ILE A 234 8.64 -13.55 3.68
C ILE A 234 8.58 -13.00 2.25
N GLU A 235 7.96 -13.71 1.30
CA GLU A 235 7.78 -13.20 -0.06
C GLU A 235 6.81 -12.01 -0.13
N PHE A 236 5.69 -12.04 0.60
CA PHE A 236 4.75 -10.91 0.70
C PHE A 236 5.43 -9.69 1.32
N ILE A 237 6.11 -9.90 2.45
CA ILE A 237 6.96 -8.92 3.13
C ILE A 237 7.97 -8.35 2.13
N ASN A 238 8.73 -9.17 1.42
CA ASN A 238 9.75 -8.70 0.48
C ASN A 238 9.15 -7.94 -0.73
N ARG A 239 8.00 -8.37 -1.25
CA ARG A 239 7.31 -7.71 -2.36
C ARG A 239 6.70 -6.36 -1.96
N ASN A 240 6.20 -6.24 -0.73
CA ASN A 240 5.53 -5.04 -0.23
C ASN A 240 6.46 -4.07 0.51
N LEU A 241 7.51 -4.56 1.19
CA LEU A 241 8.60 -3.77 1.76
C LEU A 241 9.64 -3.33 0.72
N ASN A 242 9.50 -3.79 -0.52
CA ASN A 242 10.13 -3.12 -1.66
C ASN A 242 9.58 -1.70 -1.89
N ASP A 243 8.66 -1.19 -1.06
CA ASP A 243 8.54 0.25 -0.81
C ASP A 243 9.80 0.74 -0.07
N THR A 244 10.89 0.85 -0.85
CA THR A 244 12.20 1.43 -0.53
C THR A 244 12.15 2.63 0.41
N ARG A 245 11.04 3.35 0.48
CA ARG A 245 10.78 4.46 1.41
C ARG A 245 10.90 4.08 2.89
N TYR A 246 10.34 2.96 3.34
CA TYR A 246 10.45 2.56 4.76
C TYR A 246 11.89 2.20 5.11
N ALA A 247 12.51 1.38 4.26
CA ALA A 247 13.91 0.98 4.41
C ALA A 247 14.84 2.21 4.40
N THR A 248 14.69 3.16 3.46
CA THR A 248 15.51 4.37 3.41
C THR A 248 15.25 5.29 4.61
N LYS A 249 14.01 5.37 5.11
CA LYS A 249 13.72 6.12 6.33
C LYS A 249 14.43 5.51 7.54
N LEU A 250 14.35 4.18 7.70
CA LEU A 250 15.05 3.45 8.75
C LEU A 250 16.57 3.68 8.66
N PHE A 251 17.14 3.67 7.44
CA PHE A 251 18.54 3.98 7.21
C PHE A 251 18.93 5.42 7.60
N VAL A 252 18.12 6.42 7.22
CA VAL A 252 18.35 7.82 7.58
C VAL A 252 18.23 8.04 9.10
N ASP A 253 17.25 7.40 9.74
CA ASP A 253 17.04 7.52 11.18
C ASP A 253 18.17 6.82 11.96
N LEU A 254 18.71 5.71 11.47
CA LEU A 254 19.92 5.10 12.00
C LEU A 254 21.11 6.08 11.96
N LEU A 255 21.34 6.74 10.82
CA LEU A 255 22.45 7.69 10.69
C LEU A 255 22.25 8.88 11.64
N ARG A 256 21.02 9.37 11.79
CA ARG A 256 20.69 10.44 12.75
C ARG A 256 20.99 10.03 14.18
N ASP A 257 20.59 8.83 14.59
CA ASP A 257 20.91 8.36 15.93
C ASP A 257 22.43 8.24 16.09
N HIS A 258 23.12 7.59 15.15
CA HIS A 258 24.55 7.34 15.27
C HIS A 258 25.39 8.62 15.34
N PHE A 259 25.13 9.58 14.45
CA PHE A 259 25.91 10.83 14.38
C PHE A 259 25.35 11.96 15.27
N SER A 260 24.08 11.86 15.70
CA SER A 260 23.41 12.83 16.57
C SER A 260 23.65 14.28 16.09
N ASP A 261 23.98 15.21 17.00
CA ASP A 261 24.16 16.63 16.68
C ASP A 261 25.48 16.97 15.96
N LYS A 262 26.35 15.97 15.72
CA LYS A 262 27.71 16.21 15.18
C LYS A 262 27.72 16.38 13.66
N THR A 263 26.76 15.75 12.97
CA THR A 263 26.67 15.71 11.51
C THR A 263 25.20 15.81 11.11
N LEU A 264 24.89 16.75 10.22
CA LEU A 264 23.53 16.94 9.72
C LEU A 264 23.18 15.87 8.68
N ILE A 265 22.17 15.06 8.97
CA ILE A 265 21.69 14.01 8.07
C ILE A 265 20.45 14.48 7.31
N ILE A 266 20.54 14.55 5.99
CA ILE A 266 19.48 15.04 5.11
C ILE A 266 19.02 13.92 4.17
N GLY A 267 17.72 13.67 4.14
CA GLY A 267 17.09 12.88 3.09
C GLY A 267 16.64 13.80 1.95
N ILE A 268 17.12 13.58 0.72
CA ILE A 268 16.71 14.36 -0.45
C ILE A 268 15.87 13.51 -1.40
N ASN A 269 14.81 14.08 -1.96
CA ASN A 269 13.96 13.35 -2.91
C ASN A 269 14.64 13.27 -4.29
N GLY A 270 14.57 12.11 -4.94
CA GLY A 270 15.09 11.92 -6.29
C GLY A 270 14.50 12.85 -7.36
N HIS A 271 13.36 13.52 -7.12
CA HIS A 271 12.89 14.60 -8.01
C HIS A 271 13.82 15.82 -7.99
N VAL A 272 14.38 16.17 -6.83
CA VAL A 272 15.29 17.31 -6.68
C VAL A 272 16.62 17.03 -7.37
N THR A 273 17.16 15.81 -7.20
CA THR A 273 18.38 15.38 -7.90
C THR A 273 18.17 15.31 -9.40
N ASN A 274 17.01 14.83 -9.88
CA ASN A 274 16.66 14.84 -11.31
C ASN A 274 16.49 16.25 -11.89
N TYR A 275 15.89 17.17 -11.14
CA TYR A 275 15.82 18.58 -11.55
C TYR A 275 17.22 19.16 -11.74
N PHE A 276 18.11 19.01 -10.75
CA PHE A 276 19.49 19.48 -10.88
C PHE A 276 20.24 18.80 -12.01
N ARG A 277 20.12 17.48 -12.18
CA ARG A 277 20.69 16.76 -13.33
C ARG A 277 20.25 17.44 -14.63
N SER A 278 18.96 17.67 -14.85
CA SER A 278 18.45 18.30 -16.09
C SER A 278 18.99 19.71 -16.35
N GLN A 279 19.31 20.48 -15.31
CA GLN A 279 19.85 21.85 -15.45
C GLN A 279 21.35 21.86 -15.76
N PHE A 280 22.08 20.82 -15.35
CA PHE A 280 23.54 20.74 -15.51
C PHE A 280 23.98 19.76 -16.61
N SER A 281 23.09 18.92 -17.15
CA SER A 281 23.38 17.97 -18.23
C SER A 281 23.66 18.60 -19.60
N GLY A 282 23.64 19.93 -19.72
CA GLY A 282 23.96 20.66 -20.96
C GLY A 282 25.05 21.71 -20.84
N LYS A 283 25.67 21.86 -19.66
CA LYS A 283 26.84 22.73 -19.49
C LYS A 283 28.07 21.83 -19.39
N ASN A 284 28.90 21.85 -20.43
CA ASN A 284 30.23 21.28 -20.37
C ASN A 284 30.99 21.99 -19.25
N TRP A 285 31.60 21.19 -18.37
CA TRP A 285 32.54 21.65 -17.36
C TRP A 285 33.90 21.73 -18.03
#